data_AF-A0A0L6J435-F1
#
_entry.id   AF-A0A0L6J435-F1
#
_cell.length_a   1.000
_cell.length_b   1.000
_cell.length_c   1.000
_cell.angle_alpha   90.00
_cell.angle_beta   90.00
_cell.angle_gamma   90.00
#
_symmetry.space_group_name_H-M   'P 1'
#
loop_
_entity.id
_entity.type
_entity.pdbx_description
1 polymer ?
#
loop_
_entity_poly.entity_id
_entity_poly.type
_entity_poly.pdbx_seq_one_letter_code
_entity_poly.pdbx_strand_id
1 'polypeptide(L)' 'MVEPIFTAADLASCAERELAHRLRAYPRRVEAKRMTQTLADRQIALMQAIACKLRAEADAEGAKGDLFDSMPEAHRG' A
#
# COMPACT_ATOMS: atom_id res chain seq x y z
N MET A 1 -8.69 11.53 -22.34
CA MET A 1 -8.89 10.39 -21.42
C MET A 1 -8.71 10.93 -20.01
N VAL A 2 -9.63 10.64 -19.08
CA VAL A 2 -9.49 11.06 -17.67
C VAL A 2 -8.68 9.99 -16.95
N GLU A 3 -7.62 10.38 -16.25
CA GLU A 3 -6.85 9.44 -15.41
C GLU A 3 -7.64 9.11 -14.15
N PRO A 4 -7.75 7.82 -13.77
CA PRO A 4 -8.42 7.44 -12.53
C PRO A 4 -7.61 7.97 -11.33
N ILE A 5 -8.32 8.60 -10.40
CA ILE A 5 -7.76 9.02 -9.11
C ILE A 5 -7.95 7.87 -8.12
N PHE A 6 -6.87 7.44 -7.49
CA PHE A 6 -6.87 6.41 -6.46
C PHE A 6 -6.57 7.03 -5.10
N THR A 7 -7.26 6.55 -4.07
CA THR A 7 -7.00 6.97 -2.68
C THR A 7 -5.71 6.33 -2.16
N ALA A 8 -5.15 6.85 -1.06
CA ALA A 8 -4.00 6.19 -0.44
C ALA A 8 -4.37 4.77 0.05
N ALA A 9 -5.62 4.55 0.45
CA ALA A 9 -6.13 3.23 0.83
C ALA A 9 -6.13 2.23 -0.33
N ASP A 10 -6.53 2.66 -1.54
CA ASP A 10 -6.48 1.82 -2.75
C ASP A 10 -5.05 1.38 -3.07
N LEU A 11 -4.12 2.33 -3.00
CA LEU A 11 -2.70 2.11 -3.27
C LEU A 11 -2.07 1.19 -2.22
N ALA A 12 -2.36 1.39 -0.93
CA ALA A 12 -1.90 0.55 0.16
C ALA A 12 -2.38 -0.90 -0.01
N SER A 13 -3.68 -1.10 -0.27
CA SER A 13 -4.26 -2.41 -0.50
C SER A 13 -3.64 -3.12 -1.71
N CYS A 14 -3.33 -2.38 -2.78
CA CYS A 14 -2.65 -2.92 -3.95
C CYS A 14 -1.22 -3.40 -3.60
N ALA A 15 -0.44 -2.59 -2.90
CA ALA A 15 0.92 -2.92 -2.51
C ALA A 15 0.99 -4.13 -1.56
N GLU A 16 0.04 -4.24 -0.63
CA GLU A 16 -0.07 -5.37 0.30
C GLU A 16 -0.38 -6.69 -0.42
N ARG A 17 -1.30 -6.68 -1.39
CA ARG A 17 -1.59 -7.87 -2.22
C ARG A 17 -0.36 -8.31 -3.00
N GLU A 18 0.36 -7.36 -3.60
CA GLU A 18 1.59 -7.66 -4.34
C GLU A 18 2.68 -8.20 -3.40
N LEU A 19 2.85 -7.65 -2.19
CA LEU A 19 3.77 -8.19 -1.19
C LEU A 19 3.43 -9.64 -0.84
N ALA A 20 2.16 -9.94 -0.55
CA ALA A 20 1.70 -11.30 -0.26
C ALA A 20 1.94 -12.25 -1.44
N HIS A 21 1.70 -11.78 -2.67
CA HIS A 21 1.99 -12.54 -3.87
C HIS A 21 3.48 -12.86 -4.00
N ARG A 22 4.38 -11.88 -3.78
CA ARG A 22 5.83 -12.07 -3.84
C ARG A 22 6.31 -13.06 -2.79
N LEU A 23 5.85 -12.93 -1.54
CA LEU A 23 6.15 -13.86 -0.46
C LEU A 23 5.78 -15.31 -0.82
N ARG A 24 4.67 -15.51 -1.56
CA ARG A 24 4.24 -16.84 -2.01
C ARG A 24 4.99 -17.33 -3.25
N ALA A 25 5.22 -16.46 -4.23
CA ALA A 25 5.70 -16.85 -5.55
C ALA A 25 7.22 -16.96 -5.63
N TYR A 26 7.95 -16.06 -4.95
CA TYR A 26 9.40 -15.95 -5.12
C TYR A 26 10.18 -17.17 -4.63
N PRO A 27 9.84 -17.84 -3.51
CA PRO A 27 10.54 -19.05 -3.09
C PRO A 27 10.60 -20.11 -4.21
N ARG A 28 9.46 -20.37 -4.88
CA ARG A 28 9.40 -21.30 -6.02
C ARG A 28 10.23 -20.83 -7.22
N ARG A 29 10.31 -19.52 -7.45
CA ARG A 29 11.15 -18.96 -8.54
C ARG A 29 12.64 -19.09 -8.20
N VAL A 30 13.01 -19.00 -6.93
CA VAL A 30 14.39 -19.24 -6.46
C VAL A 30 14.75 -20.71 -6.59
N GLU A 31 13.88 -21.62 -6.14
CA GLU A 31 14.05 -23.07 -6.32
C GLU A 31 14.21 -23.46 -7.80
N ALA A 32 13.40 -22.87 -8.68
CA ALA A 32 13.47 -23.08 -10.12
C ALA A 32 14.66 -22.36 -10.80
N LYS A 33 15.56 -21.72 -10.04
CA LYS A 33 16.71 -20.92 -10.52
C LYS A 33 16.33 -19.81 -11.52
N ARG A 34 15.08 -19.35 -11.49
CA ARG A 34 14.58 -18.21 -12.30
C ARG A 34 14.77 -16.87 -11.60
N MET A 35 15.28 -16.89 -10.37
CA MET A 35 15.51 -15.74 -9.51
C MET A 35 16.59 -16.10 -8.48
N THR A 36 17.44 -15.16 -8.07
CA THR A 36 18.36 -15.39 -6.94
C THR A 36 17.68 -15.05 -5.62
N GLN A 37 18.11 -15.69 -4.53
CA GLN A 37 17.61 -15.39 -3.18
C GLN A 37 17.77 -13.91 -2.84
N THR A 38 18.97 -13.35 -3.08
CA THR A 38 19.26 -11.94 -2.82
C THR A 38 18.32 -10.98 -3.56
N LEU A 39 17.97 -11.31 -4.81
CA LEU A 39 17.02 -10.50 -5.57
C LEU A 39 15.60 -10.63 -5.00
N ALA A 40 15.20 -11.83 -4.56
CA ALA A 40 13.90 -12.06 -3.94
C ALA A 40 13.76 -11.26 -2.65
N ASP A 41 14.76 -11.36 -1.77
CA ASP A 41 14.80 -10.65 -0.49
C ASP A 41 14.73 -9.14 -0.71
N ARG A 42 15.53 -8.61 -1.65
CA ARG A 42 15.51 -7.17 -1.98
C ARG A 42 14.14 -6.71 -2.47
N GLN A 43 13.51 -7.45 -3.37
CA GLN A 43 12.22 -7.04 -3.94
C GLN A 43 11.06 -7.18 -2.94
N ILE A 44 11.13 -8.14 -2.03
CA ILE A 44 10.19 -8.27 -0.90
C ILE A 44 10.37 -7.08 0.05
N ALA A 45 11.60 -6.80 0.48
CA ALA A 45 11.89 -5.68 1.38
C ALA A 45 11.46 -4.33 0.81
N LEU A 46 11.72 -4.09 -0.48
CA LEU A 46 11.26 -2.88 -1.17
C LEU A 46 9.73 -2.76 -1.19
N MET A 47 9.03 -3.84 -1.53
CA MET A 47 7.57 -3.81 -1.58
C MET A 47 6.96 -3.66 -0.18
N GLN A 48 7.57 -4.26 0.84
CA GLN A 48 7.16 -4.07 2.22
C GLN A 48 7.29 -2.61 2.65
N ALA A 49 8.41 -1.96 2.33
CA ALA A 49 8.59 -0.54 2.62
C ALA A 49 7.54 0.34 1.92
N ILE A 50 7.20 0.03 0.66
CA ILE A 50 6.14 0.72 -0.09
C ILE A 50 4.78 0.52 0.59
N ALA A 51 4.40 -0.72 0.91
CA ALA A 51 3.15 -1.04 1.57
C ALA A 51 3.03 -0.31 2.92
N CYS A 52 4.08 -0.33 3.74
CA CYS A 52 4.11 0.39 5.03
C CYS A 52 3.93 1.90 4.84
N LYS A 53 4.62 2.50 3.88
CA LYS A 53 4.50 3.94 3.61
C LYS A 53 3.08 4.31 3.18
N LEU A 54 2.51 3.59 2.22
CA LEU A 54 1.17 3.86 1.70
C LEU A 54 0.10 3.61 2.76
N ARG A 55 0.27 2.60 3.61
CA ARG A 55 -0.63 2.36 4.75
C ARG A 55 -0.63 3.54 5.72
N ALA A 56 0.55 4.06 6.08
CA ALA A 56 0.64 5.23 6.95
C ALA A 56 0.00 6.49 6.31
N GLU A 57 0.15 6.66 4.98
CA GLU A 57 -0.53 7.72 4.24
C GLU A 57 -2.05 7.55 4.26
N ALA A 58 -2.56 6.32 4.08
CA ALA A 58 -3.99 6.00 4.15
C ALA A 58 -4.57 6.27 5.55
N ASP A 59 -3.85 5.89 6.60
CA ASP A 59 -4.27 6.14 7.98
C ASP A 59 -4.31 7.65 8.27
N ALA A 60 -3.33 8.42 7.75
CA ALA A 60 -3.30 9.87 7.87
C ALA A 60 -4.40 10.57 7.03
N GLU A 61 -4.79 10.01 5.89
CA GLU A 61 -5.91 10.48 5.07
C GLU A 61 -7.25 10.22 5.78
N GLY A 62 -7.45 9.01 6.32
CA GLY A 62 -8.64 8.65 7.10
C GLY A 62 -8.82 9.53 8.33
N ALA A 63 -7.74 9.78 9.09
CA ALA A 63 -7.77 10.66 10.26
C ALA A 63 -8.15 12.12 9.91
N LYS A 64 -7.82 12.59 8.70
CA LYS A 64 -8.25 13.92 8.23
C LYS A 64 -9.70 13.95 7.78
N GLY A 65 -10.19 12.87 7.17
CA GLY A 65 -11.60 12.69 6.82
C GLY A 65 -12.50 12.72 8.06
N ASP A 66 -12.13 11.97 9.08
CA ASP A 66 -12.87 11.88 10.35
C ASP A 66 -12.88 13.21 11.12
N LEU A 67 -11.81 14.01 11.01
CA LEU A 67 -11.70 15.32 11.67
C LEU A 67 -12.60 16.39 11.02
N PHE A 68 -12.83 16.33 9.71
CA PHE A 68 -13.74 17.25 9.02
C PHE A 68 -15.21 16.90 9.29
N ASP A 69 -15.53 15.61 9.43
CA ASP A 69 -16.89 15.12 9.71
C ASP A 69 -17.32 15.33 11.19
N SER A 70 -16.35 15.60 12.07
CA SER A 70 -16.57 15.81 13.52
C SER A 70 -16.70 17.29 13.92
N MET A 71 -16.70 18.25 13.00
CA MET A 71 -16.95 19.66 13.33
C MET A 71 -18.46 19.93 13.48
N PRO A 72 -18.94 20.40 14.64
CA PRO A 72 -20.36 20.73 14.80
C PRO A 72 -20.75 21.91 13.88
N GLU A 73 -21.89 21.78 13.21
CA GLU A 73 -22.59 22.86 12.47
C GLU A 73 -22.98 23.99 13.44
N ALA A 74 -22.03 24.82 13.84
CA ALA A 74 -22.30 26.08 14.52
C ALA A 74 -21.79 27.20 13.62
N HIS A 75 -22.73 28.01 13.12
CA HIS A 75 -22.55 29.26 12.37
C HIS A 75 -22.49 29.12 10.84
N ARG A 76 -23.55 28.54 10.25
CA ARG A 76 -24.04 29.04 8.95
C ARG A 76 -25.15 30.06 9.25
N GLY A 77 -24.74 31.30 9.49
CA GLY A 77 -25.62 32.47 9.53
C GLY A 77 -25.91 32.99 8.14
#